data_AF-A0A350CHD8-F1
#
_entry.id   AF-A0A350CHD8-F1
#
_cell.length_a   1.000
_cell.length_b   1.000
_cell.length_c   1.000
_cell.angle_alpha   90.00
_cell.angle_beta   90.00
_cell.angle_gamma   90.00
#
_symmetry.space_group_name_H-M   'P 1'
#
loop_
_entity.id
_entity.type
_entity.pdbx_description
1 polymer ?
#
loop_
_entity_poly.entity_id
_entity_poly.type
_entity_poly.pdbx_seq_one_letter_code
_entity_poly.pdbx_strand_id
1 'polypeptide(L)'
;MLRVCISAALLLCLFTVSGCSSSLPSEQVTPPAPPAAKAQLAEVAASGELGSVASSIRESLESLKATDAATAEALLKELSELEGLADPGKIKAKAKSMADKL
;
A
#
# COMPACT_ATOMS: atom_id res chain seq x y z
N MET A 1 -50.63 -10.14 36.63
CA MET A 1 -51.13 -9.05 37.48
C MET A 1 -50.29 -8.99 38.74
N LEU A 2 -49.82 -7.78 39.04
CA LEU A 2 -49.41 -7.30 40.35
C LEU A 2 -48.00 -7.66 40.85
N ARG A 3 -47.23 -6.58 41.08
CA ARG A 3 -46.03 -6.48 41.95
C ARG A 3 -44.80 -7.01 41.22
N VAL A 4 -43.97 -6.18 40.59
CA VAL A 4 -43.06 -5.21 41.22
C VAL A 4 -42.85 -4.08 40.21
N CYS A 5 -43.52 -2.94 40.37
CA CYS A 5 -42.93 -1.71 40.93
C CYS A 5 -41.63 -1.34 40.19
N ILE A 6 -41.70 -0.43 39.21
CA ILE A 6 -41.58 1.02 39.47
C ILE A 6 -40.29 1.30 40.24
N SER A 7 -39.40 2.07 39.61
CA SER A 7 -38.15 2.67 40.15
C SER A 7 -36.86 1.94 39.79
N ALA A 8 -36.37 2.17 38.57
CA ALA A 8 -34.94 2.27 38.23
C ALA A 8 -34.80 2.57 36.72
N ALA A 9 -35.54 3.52 36.17
CA ALA A 9 -34.90 4.78 35.79
C ALA A 9 -33.66 5.10 36.65
N LEU A 10 -32.50 4.55 36.29
CA LEU A 10 -31.14 5.01 36.61
C LEU A 10 -30.17 3.82 36.51
N LEU A 11 -29.62 3.51 35.33
CA LEU A 11 -28.31 2.85 35.22
C LEU A 11 -27.79 2.90 33.78
N LEU A 12 -26.93 3.90 33.55
CA LEU A 12 -25.81 3.93 32.61
C LEU A 12 -26.14 3.61 31.14
N CYS A 13 -26.29 4.56 30.19
CA CYS A 13 -25.45 5.74 29.95
C CYS A 13 -23.97 5.47 30.24
N LEU A 14 -23.25 4.89 29.27
CA LEU A 14 -21.83 5.16 28.93
C LEU A 14 -21.29 4.05 28.00
N PHE A 15 -21.73 4.05 26.74
CA PHE A 15 -20.91 3.54 25.64
C PHE A 15 -20.96 4.55 24.49
N THR A 16 -20.42 5.73 24.77
CA THR A 16 -19.96 6.64 23.72
C THR A 16 -18.74 5.99 23.07
N VAL A 17 -18.98 5.16 22.07
CA VAL A 17 -17.97 4.88 21.07
C VAL A 17 -17.73 6.20 20.36
N SER A 18 -16.68 6.91 20.80
CA SER A 18 -16.06 7.98 20.04
C SER A 18 -15.46 7.36 18.79
N GLY A 19 -16.30 7.08 17.80
CA GLY A 19 -15.87 6.92 16.43
C GLY A 19 -15.43 8.30 15.97
N CYS A 20 -14.13 8.57 16.07
CA CYS A 20 -13.51 9.68 15.38
C CYS A 20 -13.66 9.39 13.88
N SER A 21 -14.77 9.85 13.31
CA SER A 21 -14.96 9.91 11.87
C SER A 21 -14.08 11.04 11.37
N SER A 22 -12.78 10.77 11.25
CA SER A 22 -11.91 11.55 10.40
C SER A 22 -12.38 11.27 8.97
N SER A 23 -13.34 12.06 8.51
CA SER A 23 -13.60 12.26 7.09
C SER A 23 -12.36 12.95 6.53
N LEU A 24 -11.35 12.14 6.23
CA LEU A 24 -10.36 12.50 5.24
C LEU A 24 -11.12 12.49 3.90
N PRO A 25 -10.89 13.48 3.01
CA PRO A 25 -11.41 13.38 1.65
C PRO A 25 -10.98 12.02 1.10
N SER A 26 -11.95 11.21 0.72
CA SER A 26 -11.72 10.00 -0.05
C SER A 26 -11.09 10.44 -1.35
N GLU A 27 -9.76 10.49 -1.39
CA GLU A 27 -9.01 10.60 -2.62
C GLU A 27 -9.48 9.45 -3.50
N GLN A 28 -10.07 9.79 -4.64
CA GLN A 28 -10.59 8.80 -5.57
C GLN A 28 -9.41 7.93 -5.99
N VAL A 29 -9.36 6.70 -5.46
CA VAL A 29 -8.47 5.66 -5.95
C VAL A 29 -8.93 5.37 -7.38
N THR A 30 -8.32 6.08 -8.30
CA THR A 30 -8.51 5.87 -9.73
C THR A 30 -8.06 4.42 -10.02
N PRO A 31 -8.88 3.61 -10.70
CA PRO A 31 -8.52 2.23 -11.03
C PRO A 31 -7.19 2.20 -11.79
N PRO A 32 -6.40 1.12 -11.64
CA PRO A 32 -4.99 1.14 -12.00
C PRO A 32 -4.81 1.46 -13.48
N ALA A 33 -4.17 2.60 -13.74
CA ALA A 33 -3.40 2.80 -14.95
C ALA A 33 -2.44 1.60 -15.13
N PRO A 34 -1.96 1.29 -16.37
CA PRO A 34 -0.99 0.23 -16.62
C PRO A 34 0.09 0.22 -15.54
N PRO A 35 0.55 -0.96 -15.05
CA PRO A 35 1.16 -1.09 -13.73
C PRO A 35 2.23 -0.03 -13.56
N ALA A 36 1.92 1.00 -12.75
CA ALA A 36 2.77 2.18 -12.60
C ALA A 36 4.20 1.79 -12.21
N ALA A 37 4.30 0.67 -11.45
CA ALA A 37 5.54 0.00 -11.13
C ALA A 37 6.43 -0.30 -12.34
N LYS A 38 5.87 -0.76 -13.48
CA LYS A 38 6.66 -1.10 -14.68
C LYS A 38 7.33 0.12 -15.29
N ALA A 39 6.58 1.22 -15.43
CA ALA A 39 7.11 2.47 -15.97
C ALA A 39 8.18 3.06 -15.04
N GLN A 40 7.91 3.09 -13.73
CA GLN A 40 8.85 3.57 -12.73
C GLN A 40 10.13 2.71 -12.68
N LEU A 41 10.01 1.38 -12.74
CA LEU A 41 11.16 0.47 -12.81
C LEU A 41 11.94 0.64 -14.12
N ALA A 42 11.28 0.95 -15.24
CA ALA A 42 11.95 1.27 -16.49
C ALA A 42 12.73 2.59 -16.42
N GLU A 43 12.21 3.61 -15.72
CA GLU A 43 12.95 4.83 -15.45
C GLU A 43 14.19 4.57 -14.59
N VAL A 44 14.07 3.78 -13.51
CA VAL A 44 15.22 3.35 -12.70
C VAL A 44 16.21 2.51 -13.53
N ALA A 45 15.71 1.67 -14.43
CA ALA A 45 16.55 0.91 -15.35
C ALA A 45 17.35 1.80 -16.32
N ALA A 46 16.81 2.96 -16.68
CA ALA A 46 17.47 3.92 -17.56
C ALA A 46 18.46 4.81 -16.78
N SER A 47 18.05 5.38 -15.66
CA SER A 47 18.84 6.33 -14.86
C SER A 47 19.87 5.63 -13.98
N GLY A 48 19.51 4.49 -13.39
CA GLY A 48 20.27 3.84 -12.32
C GLY A 48 20.07 4.50 -10.95
N GLU A 49 19.07 5.38 -10.84
CA GLU A 49 18.74 6.13 -9.64
C GLU A 49 17.42 5.65 -9.08
N LEU A 50 17.45 5.04 -7.89
CA LEU A 50 16.25 4.56 -7.21
C LEU A 50 15.64 5.62 -6.28
N GLY A 51 16.49 6.42 -5.62
CA GLY A 51 16.17 7.60 -4.79
C GLY A 51 14.73 7.68 -4.28
N SER A 52 14.00 8.72 -4.71
CA SER A 52 12.64 9.02 -4.27
C SER A 52 11.56 8.18 -4.96
N VAL A 53 11.89 7.47 -6.04
CA VAL A 53 10.90 6.65 -6.77
C VAL A 53 10.68 5.28 -6.12
N ALA A 54 11.59 4.85 -5.24
CA ALA A 54 11.50 3.58 -4.49
C ALA A 54 10.15 3.39 -3.77
N SER A 55 9.69 4.42 -3.06
CA SER A 55 8.44 4.38 -2.30
C SER A 55 7.22 4.27 -3.22
N SER A 56 7.21 4.99 -4.34
CA SER A 56 6.13 4.91 -5.33
C SER A 56 6.09 3.56 -6.06
N ILE A 57 7.26 2.94 -6.31
CA ILE A 57 7.33 1.57 -6.84
C ILE A 57 6.75 0.59 -5.83
N ARG A 58 7.13 0.72 -4.55
CA ARG A 58 6.63 -0.14 -3.47
C ARG A 58 5.10 -0.09 -3.38
N GLU A 59 4.51 1.10 -3.34
CA GLU A 59 3.06 1.29 -3.27
C GLU A 59 2.33 0.71 -4.50
N SER A 60 2.92 0.86 -5.68
CA SER A 60 2.40 0.28 -6.92
C SER A 60 2.46 -1.25 -6.91
N LEU A 61 3.53 -1.85 -6.40
CA LEU A 61 3.65 -3.30 -6.22
C LEU A 61 2.73 -3.83 -5.11
N GLU A 62 2.49 -3.06 -4.06
CA GLU A 62 1.50 -3.43 -3.03
C GLU A 62 0.09 -3.45 -3.60
N SER A 63 -0.24 -2.50 -4.48
CA SER A 63 -1.51 -2.48 -5.20
C SER A 63 -1.66 -3.69 -6.14
N LEU A 64 -0.55 -4.18 -6.72
CA LEU A 64 -0.54 -5.39 -7.55
C LEU A 64 -0.97 -6.64 -6.77
N LYS A 65 -0.84 -6.66 -5.44
CA LYS A 65 -1.31 -7.80 -4.62
C LYS A 65 -2.80 -8.09 -4.78
N ALA A 66 -3.60 -7.08 -5.14
CA ALA A 66 -5.02 -7.24 -5.37
C ALA A 66 -5.34 -8.12 -6.59
N THR A 67 -4.42 -8.22 -7.56
CA THR A 67 -4.62 -8.95 -8.82
C THR A 67 -3.65 -10.12 -8.97
N ASP A 68 -2.39 -9.97 -8.55
CA ASP A 68 -1.36 -10.99 -8.55
C ASP A 68 -0.44 -10.86 -7.32
N ALA A 69 -0.89 -11.46 -6.22
CA ALA A 69 -0.15 -11.47 -4.96
C ALA A 69 1.22 -12.17 -5.06
N ALA A 70 1.34 -13.24 -5.83
CA ALA A 70 2.59 -13.99 -5.92
C ALA A 70 3.67 -13.16 -6.63
N THR A 71 3.32 -12.55 -7.76
CA THR A 71 4.23 -11.67 -8.50
C THR A 71 4.56 -10.42 -7.68
N ALA A 72 3.57 -9.82 -7.01
CA ALA A 72 3.78 -8.66 -6.15
C ALA A 72 4.75 -8.93 -4.99
N GLU A 73 4.58 -10.05 -4.27
CA GLU A 73 5.48 -10.41 -3.16
C GLU A 73 6.91 -10.68 -3.63
N ALA A 74 7.06 -11.39 -4.75
CA ALA A 74 8.37 -11.62 -5.35
C ALA A 74 9.06 -10.29 -5.72
N LEU A 75 8.32 -9.38 -6.38
CA LEU A 75 8.85 -8.08 -6.78
C LEU A 75 9.13 -7.16 -5.58
N LEU A 76 8.35 -7.19 -4.51
CA LEU A 76 8.62 -6.41 -3.29
C LEU A 76 9.91 -6.88 -2.58
N LYS A 77 10.18 -8.19 -2.60
CA LYS A 77 11.46 -8.71 -2.11
C LYS A 77 12.62 -8.22 -2.97
N GLU A 78 12.46 -8.27 -4.29
CA GLU A 78 13.48 -7.78 -5.21
C GLU A 78 13.70 -6.26 -5.14
N LEU A 79 12.64 -5.48 -4.86
CA LEU A 79 12.74 -4.05 -4.59
C LEU A 79 13.58 -3.79 -3.34
N SER A 80 13.38 -4.59 -2.28
CA SER A 80 14.19 -4.47 -1.06
C SER A 80 15.67 -4.78 -1.31
N GLU A 81 15.95 -5.73 -2.21
CA GLU A 81 17.32 -5.98 -2.68
C GLU A 81 17.86 -4.81 -3.50
N LEU A 82 17.04 -4.24 -4.39
CA LEU A 82 17.38 -3.07 -5.22
C LEU A 82 17.72 -1.84 -4.36
N GLU A 83 16.96 -1.59 -3.29
CA GLU A 83 17.20 -0.51 -2.31
C GLU A 83 18.54 -0.66 -1.57
N GLY A 84 19.05 -1.89 -1.44
CA GLY A 84 20.36 -2.17 -0.86
C GLY A 84 21.53 -2.03 -1.83
N LEU A 85 21.27 -1.81 -3.12
CA LEU A 85 22.33 -1.64 -4.12
C LEU A 85 22.77 -0.19 -4.19
N ALA A 86 24.09 0.03 -4.18
CA ALA A 86 24.70 1.34 -4.41
C ALA A 86 25.31 1.47 -5.81
N ASP A 87 25.51 0.35 -6.51
CA ASP A 87 26.11 0.33 -7.84
C ASP A 87 25.04 0.64 -8.91
N PRO A 88 25.17 1.72 -9.69
CA PRO A 88 24.18 2.09 -10.70
C PRO A 88 23.99 1.02 -11.77
N GLY A 89 25.03 0.30 -12.16
CA GLY A 89 24.92 -0.78 -13.14
C GLY A 89 24.04 -1.94 -12.64
N LYS A 90 24.24 -2.35 -11.38
CA LYS A 90 23.42 -3.36 -10.72
C LYS A 90 21.99 -2.88 -10.50
N ILE A 91 21.80 -1.61 -10.11
CA ILE A 91 20.47 -0.99 -9.98
C ILE A 91 19.73 -1.08 -11.32
N LYS A 92 20.36 -0.64 -12.42
CA LYS A 92 19.75 -0.68 -13.75
C LYS A 92 19.33 -2.10 -14.15
N ALA A 93 20.23 -3.06 -14.01
CA ALA A 93 19.99 -4.45 -14.40
C ALA A 93 18.86 -5.08 -13.57
N LYS A 94 18.87 -4.86 -12.26
CA LYS A 94 17.85 -5.39 -11.35
C LYS A 94 16.49 -4.74 -11.58
N ALA A 95 16.43 -3.42 -11.73
CA ALA A 95 15.19 -2.71 -12.05
C ALA A 95 14.60 -3.14 -13.39
N LYS A 96 15.44 -3.34 -14.42
CA LYS A 96 15.01 -3.88 -15.71
C LYS A 96 14.40 -5.28 -15.57
N SER A 97 15.09 -6.17 -14.86
CA SER A 97 14.60 -7.54 -14.61
C SER A 97 13.24 -7.53 -13.89
N MET A 98 13.04 -6.61 -12.95
CA MET A 98 11.74 -6.43 -12.28
C MET A 98 10.67 -5.89 -13.23
N ALA A 99 10.99 -4.93 -14.09
CA ALA A 99 10.06 -4.39 -15.08
C ALA A 99 9.63 -5.43 -16.13
N ASP A 100 10.52 -6.35 -16.50
CA ASP A 100 10.26 -7.42 -17.47
C ASP A 100 9.32 -8.51 -16.91
N LYS A 101 9.09 -8.56 -15.60
CA LYS A 101 8.16 -9.48 -14.92
C LYS A 101 6.72 -8.96 -14.82
N LEU A 102 6.52 -7.68 -15.12
CA LEU A 102 5.23 -6.99 -15.15
C LEU A 102 4.71 -6.87 -16.60
#